data_AF-M6AB18-F1
#
_entry.id   AF-M6AB18-F1
#
_cell.length_a   1.000
_cell.length_b   1.000
_cell.length_c   1.000
_cell.angle_alpha   90.00
_cell.angle_beta   90.00
_cell.angle_gamma   90.00
#
_symmetry.space_group_name_H-M   'P 1'
#
loop_
_entity.id
_entity.type
_entity.pdbx_description
1 polymer ?
#
loop_
_entity_poly.entity_id
_entity_poly.type
_entity_poly.pdbx_seq_one_letter_code
_entity_poly.pdbx_strand_id
1 'polypeptide(L)'
;MDQRIEYHIYKHIAPQNNSPRVWGAAGHECFTGNDGLKKAIEKALDLQQSAPLGVEYSVQKYVYTKKTNYRPIKTRVWKNGEAA
;
A
#
# COMPACT_ATOMS: atom_id res chain seq x y z
N MET A 1 -16.63 -3.73 18.63
CA MET A 1 -16.88 -3.42 17.21
C MET A 1 -15.75 -4.07 16.40
N ASP A 2 -16.00 -5.19 15.75
CA ASP A 2 -15.00 -5.89 14.91
C ASP A 2 -14.78 -5.14 13.59
N GLN A 3 -13.85 -4.18 13.59
CA GLN A 3 -13.31 -3.60 12.37
C GLN A 3 -11.95 -4.26 12.12
N ARG A 4 -11.81 -4.98 11.01
CA ARG A 4 -10.52 -5.50 10.56
C ARG A 4 -9.85 -4.40 9.74
N ILE A 5 -8.67 -3.99 10.16
CA ILE A 5 -7.87 -2.99 9.45
C ILE A 5 -6.64 -3.70 8.90
N GLU A 6 -6.44 -3.58 7.59
CA GLU A 6 -5.29 -4.12 6.88
C GLU A 6 -4.55 -3.02 6.15
N TYR A 7 -3.23 -3.11 6.08
CA TYR A 7 -2.39 -2.19 5.32
C TYR A 7 -1.65 -2.99 4.26
N HIS A 8 -1.73 -2.52 3.02
CA HIS A 8 -1.17 -3.19 1.85
C HIS A 8 -0.21 -2.25 1.12
N ILE A 9 0.92 -2.78 0.70
CA ILE A 9 1.93 -2.05 -0.06
C ILE A 9 1.70 -2.31 -1.55
N TYR A 10 1.65 -1.23 -2.32
CA TYR A 10 1.49 -1.24 -3.76
C TYR A 10 2.75 -0.70 -4.42
N LYS A 11 3.15 -1.36 -5.51
CA LYS A 11 4.23 -0.95 -6.40
C LYS A 11 3.63 -0.23 -7.61
N HIS A 12 4.20 0.91 -7.93
CA HIS A 12 3.89 1.73 -9.09
C HIS A 12 5.14 1.77 -9.96
N ILE A 13 4.99 1.40 -11.22
CA ILE A 13 6.08 1.50 -12.20
C ILE A 13 5.67 2.57 -13.19
N ALA A 14 6.49 3.62 -13.30
CA ALA A 14 6.29 4.67 -14.26
C ALA A 14 6.31 4.10 -15.69
N PRO A 15 5.45 4.60 -16.59
CA PRO A 15 5.48 4.20 -17.97
C PRO A 15 6.83 4.58 -18.60
N GLN A 16 7.40 3.68 -19.40
CA GLN A 16 8.51 3.97 -20.30
C GLN A 16 7.98 4.01 -21.73
N ASN A 17 8.76 4.53 -22.69
CA ASN A 17 8.35 4.76 -24.08
C ASN A 17 7.55 3.62 -24.74
N ASN A 18 7.78 2.36 -24.33
CA ASN A 18 7.07 1.18 -24.85
C ASN A 18 6.22 0.41 -23.83
N SER A 19 6.04 0.90 -22.60
CA SER A 19 5.33 0.19 -21.54
C SER A 19 4.33 1.09 -20.79
N PRO A 20 3.07 0.66 -20.63
CA PRO A 20 2.08 1.41 -19.87
C PRO A 20 2.45 1.49 -18.38
N ARG A 21 1.81 2.42 -17.67
CA ARG A 21 1.93 2.52 -16.21
C ARG A 21 1.42 1.22 -15.58
N VAL A 22 2.25 0.56 -14.77
CA VAL A 22 1.87 -0.69 -14.09
C VAL A 22 1.59 -0.42 -12.62
N TRP A 23 0.43 -0.90 -12.16
CA TRP A 23 0.05 -0.92 -10.75
C TRP A 23 -0.12 -2.36 -10.29
N GLY A 24 0.57 -2.73 -9.22
CA GLY A 24 0.48 -4.06 -8.65
C GLY A 24 0.71 -4.05 -7.15
N ALA A 25 0.20 -5.07 -6.46
CA ALA A 25 0.60 -5.30 -5.09
C ALA A 25 2.11 -5.60 -5.06
N ALA A 26 2.85 -4.98 -4.13
CA ALA A 26 4.27 -5.24 -3.96
C ALA A 26 4.56 -6.63 -3.35
N GLY A 27 3.50 -7.36 -2.96
CA GLY A 27 3.52 -8.71 -2.43
C GLY A 27 2.14 -9.12 -1.92
N HIS A 28 2.05 -10.31 -1.32
CA HIS A 28 0.85 -10.80 -0.63
C HIS A 28 0.79 -10.36 0.84
N GLU A 29 1.85 -9.73 1.34
CA GLU A 29 1.97 -9.32 2.74
C GLU A 29 0.98 -8.19 3.06
N CYS A 30 0.16 -8.42 4.08
CA CYS A 30 -0.73 -7.43 4.66
C CYS A 30 -0.34 -7.23 6.12
N PHE A 31 -0.28 -5.96 6.53
CA PHE A 31 0.05 -5.59 7.90
C PHE A 31 -1.24 -5.32 8.66
N THR A 32 -1.38 -5.87 9.86
CA THR A 32 -2.58 -5.74 10.70
C THR A 32 -2.20 -5.35 12.13
N GLY A 33 -3.16 -4.85 12.91
CA GLY A 33 -2.95 -4.44 14.31
C GLY A 33 -2.58 -2.96 14.47
N ASN A 34 -2.33 -2.53 15.71
CA ASN A 34 -2.06 -1.12 16.05
C ASN A 34 -0.83 -0.55 15.32
N ASP A 35 0.23 -1.35 15.20
CA ASP A 35 1.47 -0.97 14.50
C ASP A 35 1.47 -1.30 13.00
N GLY A 36 0.35 -1.79 12.47
CA GLY A 36 0.26 -2.24 11.07
C GLY A 36 0.61 -1.14 10.08
N LEU A 37 0.18 0.11 10.36
CA LEU A 37 0.51 1.27 9.52
C LEU A 37 2.01 1.54 9.52
N LYS A 38 2.61 1.60 10.71
CA LYS A 38 4.03 1.93 10.89
C LYS A 38 4.89 0.88 10.19
N LYS A 39 4.63 -0.41 10.43
CA LYS A 39 5.33 -1.52 9.78
C LYS A 39 5.18 -1.50 8.25
N ALA A 40 3.99 -1.20 7.75
CA ALA A 40 3.75 -1.09 6.31
C ALA A 40 4.54 0.07 5.69
N ILE A 41 4.62 1.22 6.37
CA ILE A 41 5.42 2.38 5.93
C ILE A 41 6.91 2.05 5.99
N GLU A 42 7.42 1.49 7.09
CA GLU A 42 8.83 1.09 7.24
C GLU A 42 9.24 0.11 6.13
N LYS A 43 8.40 -0.89 5.85
CA LYS A 43 8.65 -1.83 4.75
C LYS A 43 8.57 -1.16 3.38
N ALA A 44 7.63 -0.24 3.17
CA ALA A 44 7.53 0.49 1.91
C ALA A 44 8.75 1.40 1.67
N LEU A 45 9.30 2.00 2.73
CA LEU A 45 10.54 2.79 2.69
C LEU A 45 11.76 1.92 2.38
N ASP A 46 11.88 0.75 3.01
CA ASP A 46 12.92 -0.24 2.72
C ASP A 46 12.87 -0.68 1.24
N LEU A 47 11.68 -0.99 0.74
CA LEU A 47 11.45 -1.33 -0.66
C LEU A 47 11.78 -0.16 -1.60
N GLN A 48 11.46 1.07 -1.21
CA GLN A 48 11.76 2.29 -1.98
C GLN A 48 13.27 2.55 -2.08
N GLN A 49 14.04 2.31 -1.01
CA GLN A 49 15.49 2.46 -1.01
C GLN A 49 16.19 1.50 -1.97
N SER A 50 15.67 0.28 -2.12
CA SER A 50 16.18 -0.72 -3.06
C SER A 50 15.50 -0.66 -4.44
N ALA A 51 14.63 0.33 -4.68
CA ALA A 51 13.86 0.43 -5.91
C ALA A 51 14.69 1.02 -7.06
N PRO A 52 14.58 0.47 -8.28
CA PRO A 52 15.17 1.11 -9.45
C PRO A 52 14.45 2.43 -9.79
N LEU A 53 15.15 3.33 -10.48
CA LEU A 53 14.61 4.61 -10.95
C LEU A 53 13.30 4.41 -11.72
N GLY A 54 12.24 5.09 -11.29
CA GLY A 54 10.90 4.99 -11.87
C GLY A 54 9.97 3.97 -11.18
N VAL A 55 10.41 3.30 -10.12
CA VAL A 55 9.55 2.50 -9.24
C VAL A 55 9.22 3.29 -7.97
N GLU A 56 7.93 3.43 -7.67
CA GLU A 56 7.43 4.05 -6.45
C GLU A 56 6.60 3.04 -5.64
N TYR A 57 6.63 3.14 -4.32
CA TYR A 57 5.75 2.38 -3.44
C TYR A 57 4.72 3.28 -2.74
N SER A 58 3.57 2.71 -2.41
CA SER A 58 2.52 3.37 -1.64
C SER A 58 1.86 2.41 -0.66
N VAL A 59 1.40 2.91 0.48
CA VAL A 59 0.64 2.13 1.46
C VAL A 59 -0.83 2.51 1.36
N GLN A 60 -1.68 1.49 1.29
CA GLN A 60 -3.13 1.62 1.30
C GLN A 60 -3.72 0.92 2.53
N LYS A 61 -4.54 1.64 3.27
CA LYS A 61 -5.35 1.15 4.40
C LYS A 61 -6.68 0.62 3.88
N TYR A 62 -7.02 -0.59 4.31
CA TYR A 62 -8.23 -1.32 4.01
C TYR A 62 -9.00 -1.48 5.31
N VAL A 63 -10.16 -0.84 5.41
CA VAL A 63 -11.03 -0.94 6.59
C VAL A 63 -12.23 -1.80 6.23
N TYR A 64 -12.28 -3.00 6.78
CA TYR A 64 -13.41 -3.92 6.64
C TYR A 64 -14.37 -3.68 7.80
N THR A 65 -15.61 -3.32 7.46
CA THR A 65 -16.68 -3.13 8.43
C THR A 65 -17.79 -4.14 8.15
N LYS A 66 -18.45 -4.65 9.21
CA LYS A 66 -19.59 -5.58 9.09
C LYS A 66 -20.79 -5.00 8.31
N LYS A 67 -20.87 -3.67 8.15
CA LYS A 67 -22.03 -2.98 7.55
C LYS A 67 -22.00 -2.90 6.02
N THR A 68 -20.85 -3.11 5.36
CA THR A 68 -20.69 -2.72 3.95
C THR A 68 -20.44 -3.91 3.05
N ASN A 69 -21.39 -4.84 2.84
CA ASN A 69 -21.32 -5.92 1.83
C ASN A 69 -19.92 -6.57 1.65
N TYR A 70 -19.15 -6.72 2.73
CA TYR A 70 -17.75 -7.17 2.74
C TYR A 70 -16.76 -6.36 1.87
N ARG A 71 -17.13 -5.17 1.37
CA ARG A 71 -16.24 -4.29 0.61
C ARG A 71 -15.40 -3.43 1.56
N PRO A 72 -14.06 -3.57 1.56
CA PRO A 72 -13.20 -2.71 2.36
C PRO A 72 -13.22 -1.28 1.82
N ILE A 73 -13.20 -0.32 2.75
CA ILE A 73 -12.91 1.07 2.41
C ILE A 73 -11.40 1.17 2.21
N LYS A 74 -10.99 1.51 0.98
CA LYS A 74 -9.59 1.67 0.59
C LYS A 74 -9.20 3.14 0.70
N THR A 75 -8.18 3.44 1.50
CA THR A 75 -7.65 4.79 1.67
C THR A 75 -6.14 4.74 1.50
N ARG A 76 -5.58 5.54 0.59
CA ARG A 76 -4.13 5.70 0.51
C ARG A 76 -3.66 6.52 1.71
N VAL A 77 -2.69 6.00 2.45
CA VAL A 77 -2.18 6.62 3.68
C VAL A 77 -0.73 7.09 3.54
N TRP A 78 -0.01 6.60 2.52
CA TRP A 78 1.37 6.96 2.30
C TRP A 78 1.78 6.75 0.84
N LYS A 79 2.62 7.63 0.29
CA LYS A 79 3.29 7.46 -1.01
C LYS A 79 4.67 8.14 -0.99
N ASN A 80 5.72 7.39 -1.34
CA ASN A 80 7.05 7.94 -1.65
C ASN A 80 7.59 8.98 -0.64
N GLY A 81 7.42 8.73 0.66
CA GLY A 81 7.91 9.61 1.74
C GLY A 81 6.90 10.67 2.20
N GLU A 82 5.83 10.92 1.44
CA GLU A 82 4.76 11.83 1.82
C GLU A 82 3.59 11.04 2.45
N ALA A 83 3.21 11.44 3.67
CA ALA A 83 1.95 11.01 4.27
C ALA A 83 0.79 11.67 3.51
N ALA A 84 -0.21 10.87 3.14
CA ALA A 84 -1.37 11.31 2.36
C ALA A 84 -2.50 11.83 3.23
#